data_AF-A0A1T1H7K0-F1
#
_entry.id   AF-A0A1T1H7K0-F1
#
_cell.length_a   1.000
_cell.length_b   1.000
_cell.length_c   1.000
_cell.angle_alpha   90.00
_cell.angle_beta   90.00
_cell.angle_gamma   90.00
#
_symmetry.space_group_name_H-M   'P 1'
#
loop_
_entity.id
_entity.type
_entity.pdbx_description
1 polymer ?
#
loop_
_entity_poly.entity_id
_entity_poly.type
_entity_poly.pdbx_seq_one_letter_code
_entity_poly.pdbx_strand_id
1 'polypeptide(L)'
;ITEDYRTMAAQGKLLDWTMYNGQWLGIVQPTTQAAFKAITDPSQAAYAFERNYERPANTHPERQGWAVNWYNKFKDLEISSGGGGSILSTAKSLLGYFHYSMPLRTQFGSVENPDRNGYADCSSFVWLVLTKAGYRTPPGVGWYTGSMTSDARGARNWLTEIPQNQGKAGDVLIVNQGGGAGSNGHTAILAEDWHGYTTSIIEMGGMQSGGVGVGRVDMSFGWL
;
A
#
# COMPACT_ATOMS: atom_id res chain seq x y z
N ILE A 1 5.06 10.94 21.19
CA ILE A 1 4.23 10.18 20.23
C ILE A 1 2.85 10.80 20.27
N THR A 2 2.37 11.34 19.15
CA THR A 2 1.11 12.10 19.05
C THR A 2 0.07 11.42 18.15
N GLU A 3 0.39 10.23 17.63
CA GLU A 3 -0.46 9.40 16.78
C GLU A 3 -1.54 8.68 17.61
N ASP A 4 -2.59 8.16 16.95
CA ASP A 4 -3.60 7.34 17.63
C ASP A 4 -2.93 6.09 18.23
N TYR A 5 -2.97 6.01 19.57
CA TYR A 5 -2.37 4.93 20.34
C TYR A 5 -2.95 3.56 20.00
N ARG A 6 -4.12 3.46 19.35
CA ARG A 6 -4.70 2.16 18.95
C ARG A 6 -4.03 1.58 17.70
N THR A 7 -3.22 2.36 17.00
CA THR A 7 -2.55 1.92 15.77
C THR A 7 -1.27 1.15 16.07
N MET A 8 -0.95 0.16 15.22
CA MET A 8 0.30 -0.61 15.34
C MET A 8 1.55 0.24 15.14
N ALA A 9 1.49 1.27 14.29
CA ALA A 9 2.61 2.17 14.09
C ALA A 9 2.93 2.98 15.36
N ALA A 10 1.91 3.55 16.02
CA ALA A 10 2.10 4.28 17.27
C ALA A 10 2.60 3.37 18.40
N GLN A 11 2.02 2.16 18.52
CA GLN A 11 2.44 1.16 19.52
C GLN A 11 3.89 0.70 19.29
N GLY A 12 4.28 0.45 18.04
CA GLY A 12 5.65 0.08 17.68
C GLY A 12 6.67 1.17 18.03
N LYS A 13 6.36 2.44 17.72
CA LYS A 13 7.21 3.59 18.10
C LYS A 13 7.34 3.76 19.60
N LEU A 14 6.27 3.50 20.35
CA LEU A 14 6.28 3.57 21.82
C LEU A 14 7.15 2.47 22.42
N LEU A 15 6.99 1.24 21.93
CA LEU A 15 7.82 0.11 22.34
C LEU A 15 9.30 0.38 22.04
N ASP A 16 9.61 0.92 20.86
CA ASP A 16 10.97 1.27 20.50
C ASP A 16 11.55 2.35 21.42
N TRP A 17 10.82 3.45 21.63
CA TRP A 17 11.26 4.55 22.48
C TRP A 17 11.52 4.09 23.91
N THR A 18 10.61 3.30 24.49
CA THR A 18 10.76 2.82 25.88
C THR A 18 11.99 1.92 26.06
N MET A 19 12.38 1.12 25.06
CA MET A 19 13.62 0.32 25.14
C MET A 19 14.85 1.18 25.45
N TYR A 20 14.97 2.37 24.85
CA TYR A 20 16.09 3.29 25.07
C TYR A 20 15.89 4.22 26.28
N ASN A 21 14.67 4.30 26.81
CA ASN A 21 14.31 5.22 27.90
C ASN A 21 14.00 4.44 29.19
N GLY A 22 14.91 3.53 29.55
CA GLY A 22 14.94 2.86 30.85
C GLY A 22 14.18 1.55 30.94
N GLN A 23 13.44 1.14 29.91
CA GLN A 23 12.71 -0.12 29.96
C GLN A 23 13.61 -1.34 29.70
N TRP A 24 14.77 -1.20 29.04
CA TRP A 24 15.70 -2.32 28.81
C TRP A 24 16.83 -2.33 29.85
N LEU A 25 16.93 -3.38 30.66
CA LEU A 25 17.93 -3.45 31.74
C LEU A 25 19.21 -4.21 31.39
N GLY A 26 19.21 -5.01 30.32
CA GLY A 26 20.39 -5.78 29.91
C GLY A 26 20.90 -6.78 30.95
N ILE A 27 20.00 -7.42 31.70
CA ILE A 27 20.31 -8.43 32.73
C ILE A 27 20.79 -9.74 32.09
N VAL A 28 20.35 -10.03 30.87
CA VAL A 28 20.82 -11.15 30.05
C VAL A 28 21.32 -10.64 28.69
N GLN A 29 22.10 -11.45 27.98
CA GLN A 29 22.53 -11.10 26.62
C GLN A 29 21.34 -11.07 25.64
N PRO A 30 21.34 -10.14 24.67
CA PRO A 30 22.24 -9.00 24.57
C PRO A 30 21.93 -7.92 25.60
N THR A 31 22.97 -7.30 26.15
CA THR A 31 22.81 -6.26 27.17
C THR A 31 22.37 -4.91 26.61
N THR A 32 22.41 -4.72 25.29
CA THR A 32 22.01 -3.47 24.62
C THR A 32 20.83 -3.66 23.68
N GLN A 33 20.02 -2.61 23.54
CA GLN A 33 18.86 -2.53 22.65
C GLN A 33 19.28 -2.69 21.18
N ALA A 34 20.43 -2.10 20.81
CA ALA A 34 20.98 -2.19 19.47
C ALA A 34 21.35 -3.64 19.12
N ALA A 35 21.99 -4.37 20.03
CA ALA A 35 22.31 -5.78 19.81
C ALA A 35 21.06 -6.67 19.85
N PHE A 36 20.05 -6.35 20.66
CA PHE A 36 18.74 -7.02 20.62
C PHE A 36 18.10 -6.95 19.23
N LYS A 37 18.06 -5.77 18.62
CA LYS A 37 17.50 -5.57 17.28
C LYS A 37 18.28 -6.28 16.16
N ALA A 38 19.51 -6.69 16.43
CA ALA A 38 20.35 -7.43 15.48
C ALA A 38 20.19 -8.96 15.59
N ILE A 39 19.43 -9.46 16.57
CA ILE A 39 19.19 -10.90 16.72
C ILE A 39 18.38 -11.41 15.53
N THR A 40 18.85 -12.49 14.91
CA THR A 40 18.15 -13.21 13.83
C THR A 40 17.43 -14.48 14.32
N ASP A 41 17.78 -14.98 15.51
CA ASP A 41 17.11 -16.12 16.14
C ASP A 41 15.89 -15.65 16.96
N PRO A 42 14.64 -15.93 16.52
CA PRO A 42 13.44 -15.48 17.19
C PRO A 42 13.27 -16.07 18.60
N SER A 43 13.83 -17.25 18.87
CA SER A 43 13.82 -17.87 20.20
C SER A 43 14.67 -17.04 21.17
N GLN A 44 15.89 -16.69 20.76
CA GLN A 44 16.79 -15.84 21.55
C GLN A 44 16.23 -14.43 21.73
N ALA A 45 15.61 -13.87 20.68
CA ALA A 45 14.96 -12.56 20.77
C ALA A 45 13.82 -12.58 21.81
N ALA A 46 12.97 -13.61 21.80
CA ALA A 46 11.88 -13.72 22.78
C ALA A 46 12.40 -13.82 24.22
N TYR A 47 13.44 -14.63 24.46
CA TYR A 47 14.09 -14.72 25.76
C TYR A 47 14.67 -13.38 26.21
N ALA A 48 15.44 -12.71 25.35
CA ALA A 48 16.06 -11.44 25.68
C ALA A 48 15.01 -10.36 25.96
N PHE A 49 13.95 -10.29 25.16
CA PHE A 49 12.85 -9.34 25.34
C PHE A 49 12.13 -9.58 26.67
N GLU A 50 11.77 -10.82 26.98
CA GLU A 50 11.13 -11.15 28.24
C GLU A 50 12.00 -10.74 29.44
N ARG A 51 13.28 -11.10 29.41
CA ARG A 51 14.19 -10.93 30.56
C ARG A 51 14.70 -9.51 30.73
N ASN A 52 14.94 -8.80 29.63
CA ASN A 52 15.50 -7.45 29.69
C ASN A 52 14.44 -6.35 29.66
N TYR A 53 13.30 -6.57 29.01
CA TYR A 53 12.27 -5.56 28.79
C TYR A 53 10.97 -5.79 29.60
N GLU A 54 10.34 -6.96 29.47
CA GLU A 54 9.03 -7.22 30.11
C GLU A 54 9.15 -7.48 31.61
N ARG A 55 10.13 -8.31 32.00
CA ARG A 55 10.42 -8.74 33.37
C ARG A 55 9.19 -9.28 34.11
N PRO A 56 8.55 -10.33 33.60
CA PRO A 56 7.46 -10.96 34.34
C PRO A 56 7.99 -11.59 35.64
N ALA A 57 7.13 -11.67 36.65
CA ALA A 57 7.49 -12.31 37.92
C ALA A 57 7.84 -13.80 37.73
N ASN A 58 7.14 -14.48 36.82
CA ASN A 58 7.42 -15.85 36.41
C ASN A 58 7.86 -15.85 34.95
N THR A 59 8.90 -16.61 34.62
CA THR A 59 9.34 -16.77 33.24
C THR A 59 8.40 -17.65 32.43
N HIS A 60 8.30 -17.35 31.15
CA HIS A 60 7.43 -17.96 30.15
C HIS A 60 8.26 -18.56 29.00
N PRO A 61 9.03 -19.65 29.27
CA PRO A 61 9.89 -20.27 28.26
C PRO A 61 9.12 -20.75 27.03
N GLU A 62 7.81 -21.03 27.14
CA GLU A 62 6.94 -21.39 26.02
C GLU A 62 6.89 -20.31 24.93
N ARG A 63 7.09 -19.03 25.28
CA ARG A 63 7.06 -17.91 24.33
C ARG A 63 8.20 -17.97 23.32
N GLN A 64 9.32 -18.61 23.66
CA GLN A 64 10.40 -18.86 22.70
C GLN A 64 9.92 -19.71 21.53
N GLY A 65 9.19 -20.81 21.84
CA GLY A 65 8.58 -21.66 20.82
C GLY A 65 7.49 -20.94 20.02
N TRP A 66 6.67 -20.11 20.67
CA TRP A 66 5.66 -19.31 19.97
C TRP A 66 6.29 -18.26 19.04
N ALA A 67 7.37 -17.61 19.46
CA ALA A 67 8.09 -16.65 18.63
C ALA A 67 8.65 -17.33 17.37
N VAL A 68 9.26 -18.51 17.49
CA VAL A 68 9.69 -19.31 16.34
C VAL A 68 8.50 -19.65 15.42
N ASN A 69 7.37 -20.10 15.98
CA ASN A 69 6.18 -20.43 15.20
C ASN A 69 5.63 -19.24 14.42
N TRP A 70 5.50 -18.08 15.08
CA TRP A 70 5.02 -16.86 14.43
C TRP A 70 6.02 -16.33 13.41
N TYR A 71 7.31 -16.28 13.74
CA TYR A 71 8.36 -15.90 12.80
C TYR A 71 8.32 -16.78 11.55
N ASN A 72 8.25 -18.10 11.68
CA ASN A 72 8.15 -19.00 10.53
C ASN A 72 6.87 -18.82 9.71
N LYS A 73 5.76 -18.38 10.33
CA LYS A 73 4.53 -18.04 9.60
C LYS A 73 4.63 -16.76 8.80
N PHE A 74 5.44 -15.79 9.23
CA PHE A 74 5.47 -14.43 8.67
C PHE A 74 6.76 -14.06 7.93
N LYS A 75 7.90 -14.69 8.22
CA LYS A 75 9.22 -14.31 7.67
C LYS A 75 9.30 -14.43 6.15
N ASP A 76 8.57 -15.40 5.61
CA ASP A 76 8.46 -15.69 4.18
C ASP A 76 7.12 -15.18 3.62
N LEU A 77 6.29 -14.52 4.45
CA LEU A 77 5.21 -13.71 3.92
C LEU A 77 5.83 -12.46 3.31
N GLU A 78 6.18 -12.62 2.05
CA GLU A 78 6.23 -11.50 1.14
C GLU A 78 4.86 -10.81 1.20
N ILE A 79 4.85 -9.49 1.45
CA ILE A 79 3.74 -8.67 0.96
C ILE A 79 3.81 -8.84 -0.54
N SER A 80 3.05 -9.80 -1.07
CA SER A 80 3.17 -10.37 -2.43
C SER A 80 4.16 -9.61 -3.31
N SER A 81 5.34 -10.17 -3.56
CA SER A 81 6.33 -9.59 -4.49
C SER A 81 5.90 -9.76 -5.95
N GLY A 82 4.64 -9.47 -6.25
CA GLY A 82 4.30 -8.67 -7.42
C GLY A 82 3.60 -7.47 -6.82
N GLY A 83 4.19 -6.27 -6.93
CA GLY A 83 3.67 -5.04 -6.29
C GLY A 83 2.19 -4.77 -6.57
N GLY A 84 1.60 -5.47 -7.54
CA GLY A 84 0.18 -5.46 -7.80
C GLY A 84 -0.75 -6.32 -6.91
N GLY A 85 -0.29 -7.21 -6.03
CA GLY A 85 -1.22 -8.04 -5.22
C GLY A 85 -2.02 -7.24 -4.18
N SER A 86 -1.35 -6.37 -3.41
CA SER A 86 -2.01 -5.43 -2.49
C SER A 86 -2.75 -4.31 -3.23
N ILE A 87 -2.21 -3.82 -4.35
CA ILE A 87 -2.85 -2.80 -5.19
C ILE A 87 -4.14 -3.36 -5.81
N LEU A 88 -4.09 -4.55 -6.42
CA LEU A 88 -5.22 -5.19 -7.07
C LEU A 88 -6.30 -5.59 -6.07
N SER A 89 -5.93 -6.16 -4.92
CA SER A 89 -6.91 -6.46 -3.87
C SER A 89 -7.56 -5.19 -3.31
N THR A 90 -6.79 -4.11 -3.15
CA THR A 90 -7.32 -2.79 -2.78
C THR A 90 -8.27 -2.24 -3.84
N ALA A 91 -7.89 -2.27 -5.11
CA ALA A 91 -8.74 -1.84 -6.22
C ALA A 91 -10.04 -2.66 -6.30
N LYS A 92 -9.95 -3.98 -6.12
CA LYS A 92 -11.13 -4.88 -6.06
C LYS A 92 -12.03 -4.57 -4.87
N SER A 93 -11.48 -4.19 -3.71
CA SER A 93 -12.26 -3.83 -2.53
C SER A 93 -13.14 -2.58 -2.73
N LEU A 94 -12.79 -1.76 -3.74
CA LEU A 94 -13.52 -0.55 -4.11
C LEU A 94 -14.47 -0.77 -5.28
N LEU A 95 -14.71 -2.00 -5.75
CA LEU A 95 -15.71 -2.24 -6.80
C LEU A 95 -17.10 -1.77 -6.37
N GLY A 96 -17.76 -1.01 -7.27
CA GLY A 96 -19.04 -0.37 -7.00
C GLY A 96 -18.95 0.83 -6.06
N TYR A 97 -17.75 1.32 -5.75
CA TYR A 97 -17.56 2.59 -5.06
C TYR A 97 -17.54 3.76 -6.02
N PHE A 98 -17.98 4.88 -5.45
CA PHE A 98 -17.94 6.24 -5.92
C PHE A 98 -18.80 6.56 -7.13
N HIS A 99 -19.14 7.83 -7.21
CA HIS A 99 -19.64 8.49 -8.40
C HIS A 99 -18.48 9.21 -9.09
N TYR A 100 -18.40 9.10 -10.42
CA TYR A 100 -17.38 9.81 -11.17
C TYR A 100 -17.63 11.32 -11.18
N SER A 101 -16.64 12.11 -10.76
CA SER A 101 -16.68 13.57 -10.79
C SER A 101 -15.28 14.18 -10.72
N MET A 102 -14.88 14.91 -11.78
CA MET A 102 -13.64 15.69 -11.76
C MET A 102 -13.70 16.87 -10.77
N PRO A 103 -14.80 17.64 -10.66
CA PRO A 103 -14.87 18.75 -9.69
C PRO A 103 -14.84 18.29 -8.22
N LEU A 104 -15.42 17.12 -7.91
CA LEU A 104 -15.53 16.59 -6.55
C LEU A 104 -14.53 15.45 -6.28
N ARG A 105 -13.48 15.33 -7.10
CA ARG A 105 -12.57 14.17 -7.16
C ARG A 105 -11.84 13.81 -5.86
N THR A 106 -11.88 14.66 -4.84
CA THR A 106 -11.28 14.43 -3.51
C THR A 106 -12.32 14.12 -2.42
N GLN A 107 -13.61 14.13 -2.75
CA GLN A 107 -14.71 13.89 -1.79
C GLN A 107 -15.04 12.39 -1.68
N PHE A 108 -14.03 11.55 -1.54
CA PHE A 108 -14.16 10.09 -1.46
C PHE A 108 -14.11 9.54 -0.02
N GLY A 109 -14.21 10.41 1.00
CA GLY A 109 -14.01 10.04 2.40
C GLY A 109 -12.52 10.12 2.80
N SER A 110 -12.01 9.10 3.49
CA SER A 110 -10.58 8.99 3.84
C SER A 110 -9.93 7.74 3.23
N VAL A 111 -8.60 7.66 3.30
CA VAL A 111 -7.86 6.47 2.85
C VAL A 111 -8.27 5.23 3.64
N GLU A 112 -8.40 5.40 4.96
CA GLU A 112 -8.76 4.35 5.90
C GLU A 112 -10.23 3.94 5.71
N ASN A 113 -11.12 4.92 5.58
CA ASN A 113 -12.56 4.75 5.46
C ASN A 113 -13.11 5.49 4.22
N PRO A 114 -12.99 4.90 3.02
CA PRO A 114 -13.57 5.50 1.83
C PRO A 114 -15.10 5.46 1.88
N ASP A 115 -15.75 6.54 1.44
CA ASP A 115 -17.20 6.63 1.35
C ASP A 115 -17.69 5.98 0.05
N ARG A 116 -18.50 4.92 0.16
CA ARG A 116 -19.06 4.22 -1.00
C ARG A 116 -19.82 5.13 -1.96
N ASN A 117 -20.47 6.17 -1.45
CA ASN A 117 -21.24 7.12 -2.24
C ASN A 117 -20.47 8.43 -2.47
N GLY A 118 -19.17 8.45 -2.16
CA GLY A 118 -18.30 9.61 -2.40
C GLY A 118 -18.01 9.84 -3.87
N TYR A 119 -17.14 10.80 -4.14
CA TYR A 119 -16.77 11.22 -5.49
C TYR A 119 -15.27 11.09 -5.75
N ALA A 120 -14.94 10.55 -6.91
CA ALA A 120 -13.57 10.40 -7.38
C ALA A 120 -13.50 10.59 -8.90
N ASP A 121 -12.30 10.76 -9.43
CA ASP A 121 -12.01 10.60 -10.85
C ASP A 121 -10.99 9.47 -11.05
N CYS A 122 -10.63 9.20 -12.31
CA CYS A 122 -9.72 8.10 -12.63
C CYS A 122 -8.40 8.16 -11.87
N SER A 123 -7.79 9.34 -11.82
CA SER A 123 -6.50 9.53 -11.15
C SER A 123 -6.58 9.64 -9.63
N SER A 124 -7.68 10.15 -9.06
CA SER A 124 -7.87 10.12 -7.61
C SER A 124 -8.22 8.72 -7.09
N PHE A 125 -8.90 7.91 -7.90
CA PHE A 125 -9.06 6.48 -7.65
C PHE A 125 -7.71 5.76 -7.60
N VAL A 126 -6.86 5.89 -8.62
CA VAL A 126 -5.53 5.28 -8.61
C VAL A 126 -4.69 5.77 -7.43
N TRP A 127 -4.72 7.07 -7.14
CA TRP A 127 -4.06 7.64 -5.96
C TRP A 127 -4.53 6.95 -4.68
N LEU A 128 -5.84 6.83 -4.47
CA LEU A 128 -6.43 6.21 -3.29
C LEU A 128 -6.04 4.74 -3.16
N VAL A 129 -6.09 3.98 -4.26
CA VAL A 129 -5.68 2.58 -4.27
C VAL A 129 -4.22 2.44 -3.84
N LEU A 130 -3.32 3.22 -4.43
CA LEU A 130 -1.89 3.16 -4.10
C LEU A 130 -1.63 3.56 -2.65
N THR A 131 -2.22 4.66 -2.18
CA THR A 131 -2.06 5.11 -0.79
C THR A 131 -2.62 4.11 0.21
N LYS A 132 -3.81 3.55 -0.05
CA LYS A 132 -4.44 2.55 0.82
C LYS A 132 -3.67 1.22 0.82
N ALA A 133 -3.01 0.88 -0.28
CA ALA A 133 -2.09 -0.26 -0.38
C ALA A 133 -0.71 0.00 0.27
N GLY A 134 -0.47 1.18 0.84
CA GLY A 134 0.75 1.54 1.56
C GLY A 134 1.86 2.15 0.71
N TYR A 135 1.59 2.49 -0.56
CA TYR A 135 2.57 3.12 -1.45
C TYR A 135 2.64 4.62 -1.24
N ARG A 136 3.83 5.18 -1.48
CA ARG A 136 4.04 6.63 -1.49
C ARG A 136 3.32 7.24 -2.69
N THR A 137 2.55 8.27 -2.44
CA THR A 137 1.87 9.08 -3.45
C THR A 137 2.08 10.58 -3.15
N PRO A 138 1.84 11.49 -4.11
CA PRO A 138 1.92 12.92 -3.83
C PRO A 138 0.85 13.34 -2.81
N PRO A 139 1.11 14.35 -1.96
CA PRO A 139 0.14 14.82 -0.99
C PRO A 139 -1.11 15.39 -1.66
N GLY A 140 -2.26 15.29 -0.97
CA GLY A 140 -3.50 15.98 -1.36
C GLY A 140 -4.08 15.57 -2.71
N VAL A 141 -3.87 14.33 -3.15
CA VAL A 141 -4.35 13.83 -4.46
C VAL A 141 -3.80 14.68 -5.62
N GLY A 142 -2.54 15.11 -5.51
CA GLY A 142 -1.89 16.03 -6.46
C GLY A 142 -1.65 15.48 -7.88
N TRP A 143 -2.21 14.33 -8.21
CA TRP A 143 -2.09 13.73 -9.55
C TRP A 143 -3.29 14.05 -10.43
N TYR A 144 -2.99 14.22 -11.71
CA TYR A 144 -3.86 13.87 -12.83
C TYR A 144 -3.05 13.07 -13.86
N THR A 145 -3.70 12.46 -14.85
CA THR A 145 -3.05 11.53 -15.80
C THR A 145 -1.77 12.09 -16.44
N GLY A 146 -1.78 13.37 -16.84
CA GLY A 146 -0.61 14.04 -17.38
C GLY A 146 0.58 14.08 -16.41
N SER A 147 0.36 14.52 -15.17
CA SER A 147 1.41 14.54 -14.13
C SER A 147 1.93 13.15 -13.76
N MET A 148 1.08 12.12 -13.79
CA MET A 148 1.49 10.74 -13.55
C MET A 148 2.43 10.25 -14.66
N THR A 149 2.13 10.60 -15.92
CA THR A 149 3.00 10.32 -17.06
C THR A 149 4.36 11.01 -16.91
N SER A 150 4.36 12.30 -16.56
CA SER A 150 5.58 13.09 -16.37
C SER A 150 6.46 12.54 -15.24
N ASP A 151 5.86 12.06 -14.13
CA ASP A 151 6.64 11.43 -13.06
C ASP A 151 7.22 10.08 -13.50
N ALA A 152 6.38 9.20 -14.08
CA ALA A 152 6.79 7.87 -14.52
C ALA A 152 7.97 7.87 -15.51
N ARG A 153 8.01 8.89 -16.39
CA ARG A 153 9.04 9.05 -17.43
C ARG A 153 10.21 9.95 -17.01
N GLY A 154 10.00 10.81 -16.02
CA GLY A 154 10.94 11.85 -15.61
C GLY A 154 11.58 11.57 -14.26
N ALA A 155 11.17 12.34 -13.25
CA ALA A 155 11.80 12.35 -11.93
C ALA A 155 11.58 11.06 -11.12
N ARG A 156 10.54 10.27 -11.44
CA ARG A 156 10.24 8.97 -10.83
C ARG A 156 10.19 9.03 -9.31
N ASN A 157 9.56 10.07 -8.76
CA ASN A 157 9.43 10.21 -7.32
C ASN A 157 8.47 9.18 -6.74
N TRP A 158 7.54 8.68 -7.57
CA TRP A 158 6.47 7.78 -7.15
C TRP A 158 6.20 6.65 -8.16
N LEU A 159 6.22 6.96 -9.46
CA LEU A 159 5.95 6.00 -10.54
C LEU A 159 7.22 5.78 -11.38
N THR A 160 7.35 4.59 -11.95
CA THR A 160 8.38 4.30 -12.96
C THR A 160 7.72 3.59 -14.13
N GLU A 161 7.93 4.10 -15.34
CA GLU A 161 7.45 3.44 -16.55
C GLU A 161 8.20 2.12 -16.77
N ILE A 162 7.43 1.08 -17.10
CA ILE A 162 7.94 -0.23 -17.51
C ILE A 162 7.51 -0.52 -18.95
N PRO A 163 8.22 -1.42 -19.66
CA PRO A 163 7.77 -1.90 -20.96
C PRO A 163 6.36 -2.49 -20.86
N GLN A 164 5.48 -2.14 -21.81
CA GLN A 164 4.07 -2.53 -21.78
C GLN A 164 3.86 -4.05 -21.68
N ASN A 165 4.67 -4.84 -22.38
CA ASN A 165 4.62 -6.30 -22.35
C ASN A 165 5.07 -6.92 -21.02
N GLN A 166 5.60 -6.12 -20.09
CA GLN A 166 5.93 -6.53 -18.74
C GLN A 166 4.84 -6.17 -17.73
N GLY A 167 3.77 -5.48 -18.15
CA GLY A 167 2.66 -5.09 -17.28
C GLY A 167 2.03 -6.30 -16.59
N LYS A 168 1.90 -6.22 -15.27
CA LYS A 168 1.33 -7.24 -14.40
C LYS A 168 0.06 -6.77 -13.74
N ALA A 169 -0.75 -7.73 -13.32
CA ALA A 169 -1.94 -7.46 -12.53
C ALA A 169 -1.57 -6.57 -11.33
N GLY A 170 -2.25 -5.42 -11.20
CA GLY A 170 -2.04 -4.39 -10.19
C GLY A 170 -1.06 -3.28 -10.56
N ASP A 171 -0.42 -3.31 -11.73
CA ASP A 171 0.30 -2.14 -12.24
C ASP A 171 -0.67 -1.03 -12.65
N VAL A 172 -0.19 0.22 -12.64
CA VAL A 172 -0.95 1.38 -13.11
C VAL A 172 -0.84 1.50 -14.63
N LEU A 173 -1.98 1.46 -15.31
CA LEU A 173 -2.08 1.77 -16.73
C LEU A 173 -2.37 3.26 -16.92
N ILE A 174 -1.48 3.98 -17.61
CA ILE A 174 -1.62 5.41 -17.89
C ILE A 174 -1.74 5.60 -19.39
N VAL A 175 -2.86 6.16 -19.85
CA VAL A 175 -3.07 6.53 -21.25
C VAL A 175 -3.15 8.05 -21.32
N ASN A 176 -2.11 8.65 -21.89
CA ASN A 176 -1.98 10.10 -22.02
C ASN A 176 -1.80 10.47 -23.48
N GLN A 177 -2.78 11.19 -24.03
CA GLN A 177 -2.72 11.86 -25.32
C GLN A 177 -2.45 13.35 -25.08
N GLY A 178 -1.42 13.92 -25.69
CA GLY A 178 -1.08 15.33 -25.49
C GLY A 178 -0.84 15.70 -24.02
N GLY A 179 -1.73 16.52 -23.44
CA GLY A 179 -1.59 17.03 -22.07
C GLY A 179 -2.16 16.13 -20.96
N GLY A 180 -2.91 15.07 -21.29
CA GLY A 180 -3.39 14.11 -20.29
C GLY A 180 -4.50 14.63 -19.37
N ALA A 181 -5.27 15.64 -19.79
CA ALA A 181 -6.38 16.20 -19.04
C ALA A 181 -7.71 16.03 -19.80
N GLY A 182 -8.83 15.89 -19.07
CA GLY A 182 -10.14 15.67 -19.68
C GLY A 182 -10.16 14.40 -20.54
N SER A 183 -10.71 14.48 -21.76
CA SER A 183 -10.74 13.37 -22.72
C SER A 183 -9.37 12.90 -23.18
N ASN A 184 -8.33 13.70 -22.96
CA ASN A 184 -6.98 13.43 -23.43
C ASN A 184 -6.17 12.56 -22.44
N GLY A 185 -6.73 12.19 -21.30
CA GLY A 185 -6.01 11.37 -20.33
C GLY A 185 -6.92 10.48 -19.50
N HIS A 186 -6.54 9.22 -19.36
CA HIS A 186 -7.21 8.29 -18.47
C HIS A 186 -6.23 7.30 -17.83
N THR A 187 -6.56 6.80 -16.64
CA THR A 187 -5.69 5.92 -15.86
C THR A 187 -6.49 4.88 -15.10
N ALA A 188 -5.90 3.70 -14.91
CA ALA A 188 -6.56 2.53 -14.34
C ALA A 188 -5.55 1.60 -13.65
N ILE A 189 -6.05 0.59 -12.94
CA ILE A 189 -5.24 -0.51 -12.40
C ILE A 189 -5.43 -1.74 -13.29
N LEU A 190 -4.35 -2.39 -13.73
CA LEU A 190 -4.43 -3.65 -14.46
C LEU A 190 -5.10 -4.73 -13.59
N ALA A 191 -6.17 -5.36 -14.07
CA ALA A 191 -6.88 -6.40 -13.32
C ALA A 191 -6.22 -7.79 -13.48
N GLU A 192 -5.40 -7.93 -14.52
CA GLU A 192 -4.68 -9.13 -14.95
C GLU A 192 -3.38 -8.72 -15.67
N ASP A 193 -2.52 -9.69 -15.97
CA ASP A 193 -1.30 -9.45 -16.73
C ASP A 193 -1.60 -8.92 -18.13
N TRP A 194 -0.77 -8.00 -18.61
CA TRP A 194 -0.95 -7.42 -19.94
C TRP A 194 -0.84 -8.48 -21.04
N HIS A 195 -1.89 -8.58 -21.87
CA HIS A 195 -1.93 -9.48 -23.04
C HIS A 195 -2.43 -8.78 -24.32
N GLY A 196 -2.62 -7.46 -24.29
CA GLY A 196 -3.10 -6.65 -25.41
C GLY A 196 -4.26 -5.74 -25.01
N TYR A 197 -4.91 -5.09 -25.99
CA TYR A 197 -5.99 -4.14 -25.70
C TYR A 197 -7.28 -4.78 -25.15
N THR A 198 -7.35 -6.11 -25.15
CA THR A 198 -8.41 -6.85 -24.46
C THR A 198 -8.11 -7.11 -22.98
N THR A 199 -7.01 -6.59 -22.45
CA THR A 199 -6.64 -6.73 -21.03
C THR A 199 -7.70 -6.08 -20.14
N SER A 200 -8.09 -6.78 -19.09
CA SER A 200 -9.04 -6.32 -18.09
C SER A 200 -8.40 -5.28 -17.15
N ILE A 201 -9.18 -4.26 -16.77
CA ILE A 201 -8.74 -3.19 -15.88
C ILE A 201 -9.79 -2.89 -14.81
N ILE A 202 -9.36 -2.33 -13.69
CA ILE A 202 -10.26 -1.71 -12.70
C ILE A 202 -10.11 -0.20 -12.84
N GLU A 203 -11.23 0.47 -13.09
CA GLU A 203 -11.25 1.87 -13.48
C GLU A 203 -12.53 2.58 -13.06
N MET A 204 -12.54 3.91 -13.27
CA MET A 204 -13.75 4.73 -13.31
C MET A 204 -13.58 5.87 -14.31
N GLY A 205 -14.63 6.25 -15.03
CA GLY A 205 -14.63 7.35 -16.01
C GLY A 205 -14.41 6.95 -17.47
N GLY A 206 -14.01 5.71 -17.73
CA GLY A 206 -13.99 5.11 -19.07
C GLY A 206 -15.31 4.40 -19.37
N MET A 207 -15.25 3.09 -19.63
CA MET A 207 -16.43 2.24 -19.79
C MET A 207 -17.30 2.25 -18.52
N GLN A 208 -16.67 2.43 -17.35
CA GLN A 208 -17.32 2.50 -16.06
C GLN A 208 -17.57 3.97 -15.65
N SER A 209 -18.57 4.60 -16.28
CA SER A 209 -18.88 6.03 -16.06
C SER A 209 -19.62 6.33 -14.76
N GLY A 210 -20.29 5.34 -14.16
CA GLY A 210 -21.07 5.50 -12.94
C GLY A 210 -20.29 5.39 -11.63
N GLY A 211 -19.09 4.80 -11.67
CA GLY A 211 -18.28 4.47 -10.49
C GLY A 211 -17.16 3.49 -10.82
N VAL A 212 -16.50 2.96 -9.78
CA VAL A 212 -15.42 1.97 -9.91
C VAL A 212 -16.00 0.63 -10.39
N GLY A 213 -15.45 0.11 -11.48
CA GLY A 213 -15.85 -1.17 -12.05
C GLY A 213 -14.74 -1.84 -12.84
N VAL A 214 -15.06 -3.02 -13.38
CA VAL A 214 -14.16 -3.75 -14.28
C VAL A 214 -14.43 -3.29 -15.72
N GLY A 215 -13.40 -2.79 -16.37
CA GLY A 215 -13.42 -2.38 -17.78
C GLY A 215 -12.44 -3.22 -18.62
N ARG A 216 -12.30 -2.84 -19.89
CA ARG A 216 -11.35 -3.42 -20.84
C ARG A 216 -10.67 -2.31 -21.60
N VAL A 217 -9.37 -2.43 -21.85
CA VAL A 217 -8.55 -1.32 -22.37
C VAL A 217 -9.14 -0.72 -23.66
N ASP A 218 -9.38 -1.51 -24.70
CA ASP A 218 -10.00 -1.04 -25.96
C ASP A 218 -11.37 -0.35 -25.81
N MET A 219 -12.16 -0.73 -24.80
CA MET A 219 -13.49 -0.13 -24.55
C MET A 219 -13.41 1.13 -23.69
N SER A 220 -12.47 1.15 -22.75
CA SER A 220 -12.30 2.23 -21.78
C SER A 220 -11.42 3.37 -22.32
N PHE A 221 -10.62 3.08 -23.32
CA PHE A 221 -9.80 4.04 -24.05
C PHE A 221 -10.14 3.95 -25.54
N GLY A 222 -11.38 4.27 -25.93
CA GLY A 222 -11.96 4.04 -27.27
C GLY A 222 -11.29 4.72 -28.48
N TRP A 223 -10.08 5.23 -28.29
CA TRP A 223 -9.19 5.85 -29.28
C TRP A 223 -7.81 5.14 -29.36
N LEU A 224 -7.61 4.04 -28.63
CA LEU A 224 -6.51 3.09 -28.80
C LEU A 224 -6.87 2.03 -29.84
#